data_AF-A0A923ZNI2-F1
#
_entry.id   AF-A0A923ZNI2-F1
#
_cell.length_a   1.000
_cell.length_b   1.000
_cell.length_c   1.000
_cell.angle_alpha   90.00
_cell.angle_beta   90.00
_cell.angle_gamma   90.00
#
_symmetry.space_group_name_H-M   'P 1'
#
loop_
_entity.id
_entity.type
_entity.pdbx_description
1 polymer ?
#
loop_
_entity_poly.entity_id
_entity_poly.type
_entity_poly.pdbx_seq_one_letter_code
_entity_poly.pdbx_strand_id
1 'polypeptide(L)'
;MYKKFLKTATILFITASMSVSIFGQPENNKKKHAIQNEGNVNLLPNGNAFSSWDCKTSFTKTYFVAQKNPGASDANPGTESLPFLTVGKAAAILQPGERVIICEGIYREFVRPVYGGTGTDKMISYEALPGAKVIIDGTEVWATNWEPSKGLSVGDSVDMKARVWHGELPRKAFDGINPFAMVNMPNNHWGGLITKIPNKTYQLRRGLLFVDGLPLEQVFLHKDLWTKPGTYWIEDDGLNIHFRLKNDDAPASHVLEFTARDQVFSPAVPYTAYIRVKGIRFEKVGNGFPGEQRGALSTNCGNHWIIEDNQIHWANSIGIDVGNVNFQNYGEQAAGSHIIRRNIITDCGTTGLCGLVVGWHLYNTLIEDNMFEDNCWQNTEMLGENAAIKMHMAINCLIRHNIIRNTLHGVGIWLDYDNSNTRVCNNVIFDIEETINGGIFFEASLNKNLIDGNVVWGVKSAGIADNEGGGHGIYERNCDSLTIMNNFIWSAAGTAVCLDRGDRERFVLGRIITGRKHTVTSNILANCGKAILLPSPDNYSDKNIFGSFTNQGPFIIQEPAERCNLGAWQDFYNWELHGKAIVIKSKLNEESLMLKIQLIDGIKMKEKTINLKADFSIKQFVDECKD
;
A
#
# COMPACT_ATOMS: atom_id res chain seq x y z
N MET A 1 -1.46 -66.11 -0.43
CA MET A 1 -1.76 -66.38 -1.86
C MET A 1 -2.99 -67.30 -1.88
N TYR A 2 -3.99 -67.06 -2.74
CA TYR A 2 -5.22 -67.87 -2.90
C TYR A 2 -6.37 -67.74 -1.87
N LYS A 3 -7.60 -67.83 -2.43
CA LYS A 3 -8.83 -68.45 -1.90
C LYS A 3 -9.76 -67.70 -0.90
N LYS A 4 -11.01 -67.56 -1.36
CA LYS A 4 -12.28 -68.05 -0.78
C LYS A 4 -12.81 -67.44 0.55
N PHE A 5 -14.06 -66.97 0.41
CA PHE A 5 -15.27 -67.31 1.17
C PHE A 5 -15.55 -66.79 2.60
N LEU A 6 -16.82 -66.36 2.72
CA LEU A 6 -17.78 -66.45 3.85
C LEU A 6 -17.58 -65.45 5.02
N LYS A 7 -18.56 -64.54 5.19
CA LYS A 7 -19.60 -64.53 6.26
C LYS A 7 -19.06 -64.00 7.61
N THR A 8 -19.69 -63.06 8.34
CA THR A 8 -21.10 -62.68 8.47
C THR A 8 -21.17 -61.33 9.22
N ALA A 9 -22.12 -60.47 8.84
CA ALA A 9 -23.05 -59.64 9.65
C ALA A 9 -22.52 -58.83 10.87
N THR A 10 -22.99 -57.63 11.20
CA THR A 10 -24.23 -56.88 10.93
C THR A 10 -23.93 -55.41 11.28
N ILE A 11 -24.56 -54.44 10.60
CA ILE A 11 -25.30 -53.30 11.18
C ILE A 11 -25.68 -52.36 10.02
N LEU A 12 -26.99 -52.15 9.92
CA LEU A 12 -27.72 -51.47 8.87
C LEU A 12 -27.42 -49.96 8.87
N PHE A 13 -26.96 -49.41 7.74
CA PHE A 13 -27.00 -47.98 7.46
C PHE A 13 -28.14 -47.71 6.49
N ILE A 14 -29.05 -46.80 6.88
CA ILE A 14 -30.14 -46.31 6.05
C ILE A 14 -29.59 -45.22 5.11
N THR A 15 -30.05 -45.32 3.88
CA THR A 15 -29.77 -44.58 2.64
C THR A 15 -29.63 -43.05 2.77
N ALA A 16 -28.58 -42.49 2.17
CA ALA A 16 -28.53 -41.09 1.72
C ALA A 16 -28.03 -41.04 0.27
N SER A 17 -28.94 -40.68 -0.64
CA SER A 17 -28.65 -40.40 -2.05
C SER A 17 -27.97 -39.03 -2.18
N MET A 18 -26.82 -39.00 -2.84
CA MET A 18 -26.11 -37.77 -3.22
C MET A 18 -26.85 -37.05 -4.35
N SER A 19 -27.17 -35.78 -4.14
CA SER A 19 -27.52 -34.81 -5.17
C SER A 19 -26.63 -33.57 -5.03
N VAL A 20 -26.09 -33.14 -6.17
CA VAL A 20 -25.26 -31.94 -6.37
C VAL A 20 -26.16 -30.70 -6.39
N SER A 21 -25.77 -29.65 -5.65
CA SER A 21 -26.32 -28.28 -5.70
C SER A 21 -25.28 -27.33 -5.07
N ILE A 22 -24.47 -26.57 -5.83
CA ILE A 22 -24.73 -25.25 -6.44
C ILE A 22 -25.27 -24.20 -5.44
N PHE A 23 -24.38 -23.27 -5.10
CA PHE A 23 -24.55 -21.91 -4.53
C PHE A 23 -25.68 -21.67 -3.52
N GLY A 24 -25.31 -21.62 -2.24
CA GLY A 24 -26.11 -21.03 -1.17
C GLY A 24 -26.03 -19.50 -1.20
N GLN A 25 -27.20 -18.86 -1.14
CA GLN A 25 -27.39 -17.41 -0.98
C GLN A 25 -26.81 -16.90 0.36
N PRO A 26 -26.44 -15.61 0.46
CA PRO A 26 -26.04 -15.04 1.73
C PRO A 26 -27.28 -14.77 2.59
N GLU A 27 -27.45 -15.54 3.65
CA GLU A 27 -28.40 -15.23 4.72
C GLU A 27 -28.01 -13.90 5.40
N ASN A 28 -29.02 -13.03 5.54
CA ASN A 28 -28.99 -11.78 6.30
C ASN A 28 -28.62 -12.03 7.77
N ASN A 29 -27.33 -12.08 8.08
CA ASN A 29 -26.85 -12.01 9.45
C ASN A 29 -26.83 -10.55 9.91
N LYS A 30 -27.98 -10.07 10.40
CA LYS A 30 -28.03 -8.95 11.35
C LYS A 30 -27.42 -9.39 12.69
N LYS A 31 -26.10 -9.61 12.72
CA LYS A 31 -25.35 -9.59 13.98
C LYS A 31 -25.01 -8.14 14.27
N LYS A 32 -25.79 -7.54 15.16
CA LYS A 32 -25.33 -6.41 15.96
C LYS A 32 -24.00 -6.83 16.56
N HIS A 33 -22.89 -6.26 16.08
CA HIS A 33 -21.64 -6.29 16.83
C HIS A 33 -21.94 -5.64 18.18
N ALA A 34 -22.04 -6.46 19.22
CA ALA A 34 -22.02 -5.99 20.58
C ALA A 34 -20.64 -5.37 20.78
N ILE A 35 -20.59 -4.04 20.73
CA ILE A 35 -19.48 -3.24 21.24
C ILE A 35 -19.43 -3.54 22.73
N GLN A 36 -18.68 -4.57 23.12
CA GLN A 36 -18.29 -4.76 24.51
C GLN A 36 -17.23 -3.71 24.85
N ASN A 37 -17.36 -3.13 26.03
CA ASN A 37 -16.53 -2.07 26.59
C ASN A 37 -15.02 -2.31 26.42
N GLU A 38 -14.37 -1.60 25.49
CA GLU A 38 -12.91 -1.49 25.40
C GLU A 38 -12.50 -0.04 25.65
N GLY A 39 -12.42 0.36 26.91
CA GLY A 39 -11.94 1.69 27.29
C GLY A 39 -10.43 1.84 27.12
N ASN A 40 -9.92 1.93 25.87
CA ASN A 40 -8.67 2.63 25.48
C ASN A 40 -8.16 2.41 24.03
N VAL A 41 -8.95 1.85 23.11
CA VAL A 41 -8.35 1.30 21.86
C VAL A 41 -7.82 2.34 20.88
N ASN A 42 -8.38 3.56 20.86
CA ASN A 42 -8.11 4.54 19.81
C ASN A 42 -7.39 5.81 20.29
N LEU A 43 -6.70 5.77 21.44
CA LEU A 43 -5.98 6.95 21.92
C LEU A 43 -4.84 7.33 20.96
N LEU A 44 -4.71 8.64 20.71
CA LEU A 44 -3.57 9.26 20.05
C LEU A 44 -2.47 9.59 21.08
N PRO A 45 -1.24 9.94 20.64
CA PRO A 45 -0.11 10.23 21.53
C PRO A 45 -0.35 11.28 22.63
N ASN A 46 -1.28 12.21 22.41
CA ASN A 46 -1.71 13.23 23.37
C ASN A 46 -2.71 12.72 24.43
N GLY A 47 -3.15 11.45 24.34
CA GLY A 47 -4.10 10.84 25.27
C GLY A 47 -5.57 11.04 24.90
N ASN A 48 -5.88 11.79 23.83
CA ASN A 48 -7.24 11.93 23.33
C ASN A 48 -7.61 10.75 22.43
N ALA A 49 -8.87 10.32 22.46
CA ALA A 49 -9.37 9.35 21.50
C ALA A 49 -9.39 9.95 20.08
N PHE A 50 -8.97 9.17 19.09
CA PHE A 50 -9.19 9.50 17.69
C PHE A 50 -10.69 9.58 17.41
N SER A 51 -11.14 10.73 16.89
CA SER A 51 -12.54 10.97 16.58
C SER A 51 -12.84 10.48 15.16
N SER A 52 -13.21 9.21 15.03
CA SER A 52 -13.70 8.67 13.76
C SER A 52 -15.17 9.06 13.52
N TRP A 53 -15.58 9.01 12.25
CA TRP A 53 -16.94 9.32 11.79
C TRP A 53 -17.36 8.29 10.73
N ASP A 54 -18.57 8.40 10.18
CA ASP A 54 -19.01 7.55 9.05
C ASP A 54 -20.12 8.27 8.26
N CYS A 55 -20.52 7.71 7.13
CA CYS A 55 -21.63 8.19 6.32
C CYS A 55 -22.94 8.08 7.10
N LYS A 56 -23.56 9.24 7.40
CA LYS A 56 -24.88 9.37 8.03
C LYS A 56 -25.97 9.73 7.01
N THR A 57 -25.63 9.71 5.72
CA THR A 57 -26.48 10.22 4.66
C THR A 57 -27.66 9.30 4.42
N SER A 58 -28.87 9.87 4.48
CA SER A 58 -30.05 9.25 3.88
C SER A 58 -30.18 9.80 2.46
N PHE A 59 -29.85 8.97 1.47
CA PHE A 59 -29.75 9.44 0.09
C PHE A 59 -31.12 9.84 -0.46
N THR A 60 -31.24 11.09 -0.90
CA THR A 60 -32.49 11.68 -1.40
C THR A 60 -32.83 11.20 -2.80
N LYS A 61 -31.82 10.82 -3.59
CA LYS A 61 -31.97 10.30 -4.95
C LYS A 61 -30.91 9.26 -5.27
N THR A 62 -31.30 8.24 -6.02
CA THR A 62 -30.42 7.17 -6.51
C THR A 62 -30.46 7.13 -8.03
N TYR A 63 -29.31 7.24 -8.66
CA TYR A 63 -29.13 7.03 -10.09
C TYR A 63 -28.53 5.66 -10.38
N PHE A 64 -28.66 5.21 -11.62
CA PHE A 64 -28.11 3.95 -12.10
C PHE A 64 -27.28 4.17 -13.36
N VAL A 65 -26.14 3.48 -13.43
CA VAL A 65 -25.26 3.41 -14.60
C VAL A 65 -25.14 1.95 -15.01
N ALA A 66 -25.41 1.60 -16.27
CA ALA A 66 -25.40 0.21 -16.71
C ALA A 66 -24.93 0.05 -18.16
N GLN A 67 -23.60 0.01 -18.38
CA GLN A 67 -23.00 -0.04 -19.72
C GLN A 67 -23.46 -1.24 -20.55
N LYS A 68 -23.69 -2.39 -19.91
CA LYS A 68 -24.17 -3.62 -20.56
C LYS A 68 -25.66 -3.59 -20.90
N ASN A 69 -26.43 -2.62 -20.39
CA ASN A 69 -27.85 -2.50 -20.73
C ASN A 69 -27.97 -1.83 -22.12
N PRO A 70 -28.59 -2.49 -23.12
CA PRO A 70 -28.71 -1.93 -24.47
C PRO A 70 -29.58 -0.66 -24.54
N GLY A 71 -30.40 -0.38 -23.52
CA GLY A 71 -31.17 0.85 -23.38
C GLY A 71 -30.47 1.96 -22.59
N ALA A 72 -29.25 1.73 -22.10
CA ALA A 72 -28.49 2.75 -21.38
C ALA A 72 -28.05 3.89 -22.31
N SER A 73 -28.19 5.12 -21.83
CA SER A 73 -27.82 6.33 -22.57
C SER A 73 -27.58 7.47 -21.60
N ASP A 74 -26.61 8.32 -21.88
CA ASP A 74 -26.35 9.52 -21.05
C ASP A 74 -27.38 10.63 -21.25
N ALA A 75 -28.32 10.44 -22.18
CA ALA A 75 -29.54 11.25 -22.33
C ALA A 75 -30.70 10.77 -21.45
N ASN A 76 -30.60 9.57 -20.86
CA ASN A 76 -31.63 9.02 -19.98
C ASN A 76 -31.72 9.81 -18.66
N PRO A 77 -32.81 9.67 -17.87
CA PRO A 77 -32.90 10.29 -16.55
C PRO A 77 -32.02 9.62 -15.47
N GLY A 78 -31.35 8.50 -15.78
CA GLY A 78 -30.51 7.75 -14.84
C GLY A 78 -31.29 6.93 -13.82
N THR A 79 -32.54 6.59 -14.11
CA THR A 79 -33.36 5.66 -13.31
C THR A 79 -32.94 4.20 -13.54
N GLU A 80 -33.35 3.26 -12.69
CA GLU A 80 -33.04 1.83 -12.89
C GLU A 80 -33.52 1.30 -14.25
N SER A 81 -34.72 1.69 -14.70
CA SER A 81 -35.29 1.27 -15.99
C SER A 81 -34.70 2.00 -17.20
N LEU A 82 -34.20 3.21 -17.01
CA LEU A 82 -33.54 4.04 -18.03
C LEU A 82 -32.23 4.59 -17.44
N PRO A 83 -31.18 3.75 -17.35
CA PRO A 83 -29.94 4.10 -16.69
C PRO A 83 -29.05 4.95 -17.59
N PHE A 84 -28.09 5.64 -16.98
CA PHE A 84 -26.98 6.25 -17.70
C PHE A 84 -26.07 5.18 -18.32
N LEU A 85 -25.33 5.57 -19.35
CA LEU A 85 -24.35 4.71 -20.01
C LEU A 85 -22.99 4.78 -19.30
N THR A 86 -22.58 5.99 -18.89
CA THR A 86 -21.25 6.26 -18.30
C THR A 86 -21.33 6.67 -16.83
N VAL A 87 -20.27 6.38 -16.06
CA VAL A 87 -20.15 6.87 -14.68
C VAL A 87 -19.87 8.38 -14.68
N GLY A 88 -19.12 8.87 -15.67
CA GLY A 88 -18.85 10.28 -15.90
C GLY A 88 -20.13 11.12 -16.01
N LYS A 89 -21.18 10.60 -16.66
CA LYS A 89 -22.47 11.29 -16.70
C LYS A 89 -23.07 11.49 -15.31
N ALA A 90 -23.05 10.47 -14.46
CA ALA A 90 -23.50 10.61 -13.08
C ALA A 90 -22.61 11.58 -12.30
N ALA A 91 -21.28 11.49 -12.47
CA ALA A 91 -20.32 12.34 -11.79
C ALA A 91 -20.45 13.83 -12.12
N ALA A 92 -20.96 14.14 -13.31
CA ALA A 92 -21.22 15.51 -13.76
C ALA A 92 -22.46 16.16 -13.14
N ILE A 93 -23.41 15.38 -12.59
CA ILE A 93 -24.73 15.91 -12.19
C ILE A 93 -25.10 15.69 -10.72
N LEU A 94 -24.51 14.69 -10.05
CA LEU A 94 -24.85 14.34 -8.68
C LEU A 94 -24.75 15.56 -7.74
N GLN A 95 -25.76 15.72 -6.89
CA GLN A 95 -25.85 16.77 -5.88
C GLN A 95 -25.64 16.24 -4.46
N PRO A 96 -25.33 17.09 -3.48
CA PRO A 96 -25.18 16.67 -2.08
C PRO A 96 -26.37 15.83 -1.58
N GLY A 97 -26.07 14.66 -1.00
CA GLY A 97 -27.09 13.72 -0.53
C GLY A 97 -27.62 12.76 -1.60
N GLU A 98 -27.06 12.76 -2.81
CA GLU A 98 -27.42 11.82 -3.87
C GLU A 98 -26.37 10.70 -4.04
N ARG A 99 -26.76 9.61 -4.71
CA ARG A 99 -25.84 8.52 -5.05
C ARG A 99 -26.07 7.96 -6.44
N VAL A 100 -25.07 7.25 -6.94
CA VAL A 100 -25.16 6.39 -8.13
C VAL A 100 -24.81 4.95 -7.79
N ILE A 101 -25.62 4.02 -8.29
CA ILE A 101 -25.35 2.58 -8.30
C ILE A 101 -24.84 2.19 -9.68
N ILE A 102 -23.65 1.62 -9.73
CA ILE A 102 -22.96 1.24 -10.97
C ILE A 102 -23.11 -0.26 -11.16
N CYS A 103 -23.75 -0.67 -12.26
CA CYS A 103 -23.94 -2.07 -12.59
C CYS A 103 -22.66 -2.70 -13.18
N GLU A 104 -22.62 -4.03 -13.27
CA GLU A 104 -21.47 -4.76 -13.80
C GLU A 104 -21.04 -4.27 -15.19
N GLY A 105 -19.74 -4.01 -15.37
CA GLY A 105 -19.20 -3.43 -16.61
C GLY A 105 -17.72 -3.09 -16.51
N ILE A 106 -17.13 -2.83 -17.68
CA ILE A 106 -15.76 -2.29 -17.80
C ILE A 106 -15.88 -0.89 -18.39
N TYR A 107 -15.76 0.09 -17.51
CA TYR A 107 -15.92 1.50 -17.80
C TYR A 107 -14.56 2.12 -18.09
N ARG A 108 -14.24 2.26 -19.38
CA ARG A 108 -12.99 2.87 -19.86
C ARG A 108 -13.12 4.38 -19.87
N GLU A 109 -13.02 5.00 -18.70
CA GLU A 109 -13.27 6.42 -18.53
C GLU A 109 -12.41 7.04 -17.42
N PHE A 110 -12.29 8.36 -17.46
CA PHE A 110 -11.78 9.15 -16.35
C PHE A 110 -12.97 9.83 -15.64
N VAL A 111 -13.38 9.28 -14.51
CA VAL A 111 -14.52 9.78 -13.74
C VAL A 111 -14.11 11.02 -12.95
N ARG A 112 -14.81 12.13 -13.19
CA ARG A 112 -14.50 13.43 -12.59
C ARG A 112 -15.70 14.02 -11.86
N PRO A 113 -15.91 13.69 -10.56
CA PRO A 113 -16.93 14.34 -9.75
C PRO A 113 -16.83 15.87 -9.83
N VAL A 114 -17.92 16.53 -10.20
CA VAL A 114 -17.98 18.00 -10.31
C VAL A 114 -18.36 18.64 -8.98
N TYR A 115 -19.14 17.93 -8.16
CA TYR A 115 -19.63 18.39 -6.87
C TYR A 115 -19.18 17.46 -5.75
N GLY A 116 -19.05 18.02 -4.56
CA GLY A 116 -18.89 17.28 -3.30
C GLY A 116 -20.17 17.34 -2.48
N GLY A 117 -20.23 16.51 -1.43
CA GLY A 117 -21.27 16.64 -0.41
C GLY A 117 -21.07 17.88 0.46
N THR A 118 -22.01 18.13 1.37
CA THR A 118 -21.98 19.28 2.29
C THR A 118 -21.85 18.90 3.76
N GLY A 119 -21.81 17.60 4.06
CA GLY A 119 -21.71 17.06 5.41
C GLY A 119 -21.79 15.54 5.41
N THR A 120 -21.50 14.92 6.56
CA THR A 120 -21.58 13.45 6.73
C THR A 120 -22.99 12.88 6.50
N ASP A 121 -24.02 13.71 6.65
CA ASP A 121 -25.45 13.43 6.41
C ASP A 121 -25.91 13.83 4.99
N LYS A 122 -25.04 14.42 4.17
CA LYS A 122 -25.29 14.83 2.78
C LYS A 122 -24.08 14.57 1.87
N MET A 123 -23.53 13.37 1.95
CA MET A 123 -22.45 12.91 1.08
C MET A 123 -22.94 12.63 -0.34
N ILE A 124 -22.03 12.66 -1.30
CA ILE A 124 -22.25 12.08 -2.65
C ILE A 124 -21.60 10.70 -2.67
N SER A 125 -22.32 9.68 -3.16
CA SER A 125 -21.82 8.30 -3.17
C SER A 125 -21.77 7.67 -4.57
N TYR A 126 -20.64 7.03 -4.87
CA TYR A 126 -20.42 6.21 -6.06
C TYR A 126 -20.24 4.76 -5.59
N GLU A 127 -21.22 3.91 -5.87
CA GLU A 127 -21.29 2.56 -5.32
C GLU A 127 -21.42 1.53 -6.44
N ALA A 128 -20.59 0.49 -6.42
CA ALA A 128 -20.89 -0.69 -7.21
C ALA A 128 -22.20 -1.33 -6.73
N LEU A 129 -22.98 -1.87 -7.66
CA LEU A 129 -24.11 -2.74 -7.36
C LEU A 129 -23.59 -3.92 -6.51
N PRO A 130 -24.19 -4.26 -5.36
CA PRO A 130 -23.70 -5.31 -4.50
C PRO A 130 -23.47 -6.63 -5.24
N GLY A 131 -22.26 -7.17 -5.18
CA GLY A 131 -21.85 -8.40 -5.86
C GLY A 131 -21.46 -8.25 -7.33
N ALA A 132 -21.64 -7.08 -7.94
CA ALA A 132 -21.25 -6.83 -9.32
C ALA A 132 -19.75 -6.56 -9.45
N LYS A 133 -19.14 -7.06 -10.54
CA LYS A 133 -17.78 -6.70 -10.94
C LYS A 133 -17.80 -5.38 -11.73
N VAL A 134 -17.60 -4.27 -11.04
CA VAL A 134 -17.49 -2.93 -11.64
C VAL A 134 -16.01 -2.57 -11.76
N ILE A 135 -15.54 -2.34 -12.98
CA ILE A 135 -14.15 -1.93 -13.25
C ILE A 135 -14.16 -0.57 -13.92
N ILE A 136 -13.47 0.41 -13.35
CA ILE A 136 -13.07 1.63 -14.05
C ILE A 136 -11.63 1.41 -14.54
N ASP A 137 -11.46 1.28 -15.85
CA ASP A 137 -10.22 0.81 -16.47
C ASP A 137 -9.51 1.95 -17.22
N GLY A 138 -8.22 2.14 -16.95
CA GLY A 138 -7.38 3.18 -17.55
C GLY A 138 -6.91 2.87 -18.97
N THR A 139 -7.25 1.71 -19.53
CA THR A 139 -6.77 1.25 -20.83
C THR A 139 -7.81 1.37 -21.94
N GLU A 140 -7.32 1.30 -23.18
CA GLU A 140 -8.10 1.01 -24.38
C GLU A 140 -7.68 -0.33 -24.99
N VAL A 141 -8.61 -0.98 -25.69
CA VAL A 141 -8.30 -2.20 -26.44
C VAL A 141 -7.55 -1.84 -27.71
N TRP A 142 -6.38 -2.42 -27.90
CA TRP A 142 -5.65 -2.36 -29.15
C TRP A 142 -6.15 -3.48 -30.06
N ALA A 143 -6.93 -3.15 -31.08
CA ALA A 143 -7.63 -4.16 -31.87
C ALA A 143 -6.89 -4.58 -33.15
N THR A 144 -6.07 -3.71 -33.74
CA THR A 144 -5.45 -3.93 -35.07
C THR A 144 -4.12 -3.18 -35.21
N ASN A 145 -3.52 -3.28 -36.41
CA ASN A 145 -2.31 -2.56 -36.87
C ASN A 145 -1.00 -3.14 -36.36
N TRP A 146 -0.95 -4.47 -36.19
CA TRP A 146 0.29 -5.16 -35.88
C TRP A 146 0.93 -5.74 -37.13
N GLU A 147 2.22 -5.50 -37.29
CA GLU A 147 3.04 -6.14 -38.30
C GLU A 147 4.35 -6.65 -37.69
N PRO A 148 5.08 -7.57 -38.36
CA PRO A 148 6.43 -7.91 -37.94
C PRO A 148 7.31 -6.66 -37.88
N SER A 149 8.00 -6.48 -36.76
CA SER A 149 8.89 -5.34 -36.51
C SER A 149 10.00 -5.25 -37.57
N LYS A 150 10.24 -4.06 -38.11
CA LYS A 150 11.27 -3.76 -39.12
C LYS A 150 12.12 -2.56 -38.67
N GLY A 151 13.29 -2.37 -39.29
CA GLY A 151 14.09 -1.15 -39.14
C GLY A 151 14.90 -1.02 -37.84
N LEU A 152 14.72 -1.92 -36.88
CA LEU A 152 15.51 -1.94 -35.65
C LEU A 152 16.85 -2.66 -35.86
N SER A 153 17.95 -1.99 -35.52
CA SER A 153 19.28 -2.60 -35.53
C SER A 153 19.39 -3.62 -34.40
N VAL A 154 19.53 -4.89 -34.77
CA VAL A 154 19.70 -6.02 -33.87
C VAL A 154 21.17 -6.43 -33.92
N GLY A 155 21.88 -6.30 -32.78
CA GLY A 155 23.30 -6.65 -32.72
C GLY A 155 23.55 -8.16 -32.92
N ASP A 156 24.81 -8.58 -32.86
CA ASP A 156 25.22 -9.95 -33.25
C ASP A 156 24.71 -11.08 -32.31
N SER A 157 24.18 -10.75 -31.14
CA SER A 157 23.76 -11.70 -30.10
C SER A 157 22.25 -11.66 -29.85
N VAL A 158 21.45 -12.05 -30.85
CA VAL A 158 19.98 -12.08 -30.77
C VAL A 158 19.41 -13.47 -31.03
N ASP A 159 18.21 -13.74 -30.49
CA ASP A 159 17.44 -14.93 -30.87
C ASP A 159 16.86 -14.73 -32.28
N MET A 160 17.47 -15.38 -33.27
CA MET A 160 17.04 -15.32 -34.67
C MET A 160 15.65 -15.92 -34.91
N LYS A 161 15.05 -16.60 -33.93
CA LYS A 161 13.68 -17.14 -34.00
C LYS A 161 12.64 -16.25 -33.32
N ALA A 162 13.06 -15.19 -32.62
CA ALA A 162 12.16 -14.28 -31.93
C ALA A 162 11.16 -13.65 -32.90
N ARG A 163 9.89 -13.58 -32.49
CA ARG A 163 8.83 -12.89 -33.24
C ARG A 163 8.50 -11.59 -32.54
N VAL A 164 9.16 -10.53 -32.98
CA VAL A 164 8.91 -9.17 -32.52
C VAL A 164 7.91 -8.49 -33.46
N TRP A 165 6.86 -7.94 -32.87
CA TRP A 165 5.79 -7.22 -33.53
C TRP A 165 5.97 -5.71 -33.34
N HIS A 166 5.41 -4.94 -34.25
CA HIS A 166 5.31 -3.49 -34.19
C HIS A 166 3.85 -3.10 -34.41
N GLY A 167 3.42 -2.01 -33.79
CA GLY A 167 2.21 -1.32 -34.22
C GLY A 167 2.14 0.12 -33.70
N GLU A 168 1.29 0.91 -34.32
CA GLU A 168 1.00 2.30 -33.91
C GLU A 168 -0.24 2.36 -33.00
N LEU A 169 -0.11 3.03 -31.86
CA LEU A 169 -1.23 3.34 -30.97
C LEU A 169 -2.10 4.45 -31.58
N PRO A 170 -3.44 4.34 -31.51
CA PRO A 170 -4.34 5.33 -32.08
C PRO A 170 -4.26 6.64 -31.28
N ARG A 171 -3.74 7.71 -31.90
CA ARG A 171 -3.61 9.05 -31.27
C ARG A 171 -4.87 9.55 -30.56
N LYS A 172 -6.06 9.22 -31.10
CA LYS A 172 -7.36 9.64 -30.55
C LYS A 172 -7.76 8.91 -29.26
N ALA A 173 -7.06 7.85 -28.87
CA ALA A 173 -7.32 7.14 -27.62
C ALA A 173 -6.85 7.92 -26.39
N PHE A 174 -5.90 8.85 -26.56
CA PHE A 174 -5.35 9.65 -25.46
C PHE A 174 -6.16 10.94 -25.27
N ASP A 175 -6.65 11.16 -24.05
CA ASP A 175 -7.39 12.38 -23.68
C ASP A 175 -6.43 13.43 -23.09
N GLY A 176 -5.70 14.11 -23.97
CA GLY A 176 -4.74 15.17 -23.64
C GLY A 176 -3.36 14.68 -23.21
N ILE A 177 -3.28 13.65 -22.36
CA ILE A 177 -2.02 13.05 -21.90
C ILE A 177 -1.80 11.70 -22.59
N ASN A 178 -0.63 11.50 -23.20
CA ASN A 178 -0.18 10.20 -23.70
C ASN A 178 0.85 9.58 -22.72
N PRO A 179 0.48 8.57 -21.90
CA PRO A 179 1.40 7.90 -20.98
C PRO A 179 2.66 7.32 -21.65
N PHE A 180 2.56 6.90 -22.91
CA PHE A 180 3.69 6.34 -23.68
C PHE A 180 4.69 7.41 -24.14
N ALA A 181 4.28 8.67 -24.25
CA ALA A 181 5.20 9.77 -24.56
C ALA A 181 5.88 10.32 -23.29
N MET A 182 5.28 10.12 -22.12
CA MET A 182 5.77 10.67 -20.86
C MET A 182 6.81 9.75 -20.21
N VAL A 183 7.98 10.30 -19.89
CA VAL A 183 8.94 9.63 -19.00
C VAL A 183 8.33 9.51 -17.61
N ASN A 184 8.61 8.40 -16.94
CA ASN A 184 8.10 8.08 -15.63
C ASN A 184 8.40 9.20 -14.62
N MET A 185 9.57 9.82 -14.76
CA MET A 185 10.02 10.96 -13.95
C MET A 185 10.42 12.16 -14.84
N PRO A 186 9.50 13.09 -15.15
CA PRO A 186 9.74 14.11 -16.17
C PRO A 186 10.52 15.36 -15.70
N ASN A 187 10.84 15.52 -14.40
CA ASN A 187 11.43 16.76 -13.87
C ASN A 187 12.65 16.56 -12.93
N ASN A 188 13.56 17.53 -12.96
CA ASN A 188 14.81 17.63 -12.20
C ASN A 188 14.68 17.91 -10.69
N HIS A 189 13.47 17.84 -10.11
CA HIS A 189 13.24 18.08 -8.66
C HIS A 189 14.13 17.19 -7.78
N TRP A 190 14.54 16.04 -8.32
CA TRP A 190 15.34 15.04 -7.64
C TRP A 190 16.71 14.84 -8.30
N GLY A 191 17.18 15.82 -9.09
CA GLY A 191 18.26 15.69 -10.07
C GLY A 191 19.51 14.94 -9.59
N GLY A 192 20.06 15.30 -8.44
CA GLY A 192 21.28 14.66 -7.89
C GLY A 192 21.07 13.25 -7.30
N LEU A 193 19.83 12.84 -7.05
CA LEU A 193 19.48 11.52 -6.51
C LEU A 193 19.26 10.49 -7.61
N ILE A 194 18.92 10.94 -8.83
CA ILE A 194 18.68 10.06 -9.98
C ILE A 194 19.91 9.20 -10.33
N THR A 195 21.13 9.74 -10.16
CA THR A 195 22.37 9.00 -10.43
C THR A 195 22.60 7.85 -9.44
N LYS A 196 21.85 7.81 -8.34
CA LYS A 196 21.98 6.76 -7.34
C LYS A 196 21.14 5.53 -7.70
N ILE A 197 20.05 5.68 -8.45
CA ILE A 197 19.11 4.59 -8.77
C ILE A 197 19.84 3.44 -9.48
N PRO A 198 19.73 2.19 -8.99
CA PRO A 198 20.53 1.08 -9.50
C PRO A 198 20.06 0.59 -10.87
N ASN A 199 18.85 0.99 -11.29
CA ASN A 199 18.21 0.63 -12.55
C ASN A 199 17.83 1.89 -13.35
N LYS A 200 17.27 1.70 -14.54
CA LYS A 200 16.81 2.78 -15.43
C LYS A 200 15.28 2.93 -15.46
N THR A 201 14.54 2.41 -14.48
CA THR A 201 13.06 2.44 -14.50
C THR A 201 12.49 3.85 -14.50
N TYR A 202 13.20 4.80 -13.88
CA TYR A 202 12.85 6.23 -13.90
C TYR A 202 12.89 6.85 -15.31
N GLN A 203 13.67 6.27 -16.25
CA GLN A 203 13.78 6.71 -17.65
C GLN A 203 12.75 6.03 -18.57
N LEU A 204 12.11 4.96 -18.10
CA LEU A 204 11.05 4.30 -18.85
C LEU A 204 9.84 5.23 -19.00
N ARG A 205 8.95 4.92 -19.93
CA ARG A 205 7.70 5.67 -20.11
C ARG A 205 6.63 5.15 -19.16
N ARG A 206 5.61 5.96 -18.90
CA ARG A 206 4.48 5.62 -18.01
C ARG A 206 3.48 4.63 -18.62
N GLY A 207 3.48 4.53 -19.95
CA GLY A 207 2.58 3.65 -20.69
C GLY A 207 2.84 2.19 -20.38
N LEU A 208 1.78 1.45 -20.03
CA LEU A 208 1.80 0.01 -19.76
C LEU A 208 1.03 -0.72 -20.87
N LEU A 209 1.57 -1.88 -21.29
CA LEU A 209 0.97 -2.75 -22.30
C LEU A 209 0.57 -4.07 -21.64
N PHE A 210 -0.65 -4.53 -21.91
CA PHE A 210 -1.20 -5.76 -21.37
C PHE A 210 -1.61 -6.73 -22.49
N VAL A 211 -1.47 -8.03 -22.23
CA VAL A 211 -1.87 -9.13 -23.10
C VAL A 211 -2.69 -10.10 -22.27
N ASP A 212 -3.94 -10.32 -22.66
CA ASP A 212 -4.91 -11.16 -21.93
C ASP A 212 -5.04 -10.78 -20.45
N GLY A 213 -4.94 -9.47 -20.17
CA GLY A 213 -5.03 -8.90 -18.82
C GLY A 213 -3.74 -8.96 -18.00
N LEU A 214 -2.64 -9.52 -18.52
CA LEU A 214 -1.33 -9.55 -17.86
C LEU A 214 -0.38 -8.51 -18.46
N PRO A 215 0.46 -7.85 -17.66
CA PRO A 215 1.42 -6.85 -18.15
C PRO A 215 2.52 -7.50 -19.00
N LEU A 216 3.06 -6.72 -19.93
CA LEU A 216 4.39 -6.95 -20.50
C LEU A 216 5.43 -6.11 -19.74
N GLU A 217 6.69 -6.56 -19.74
CA GLU A 217 7.81 -5.82 -19.15
C GLU A 217 8.35 -4.79 -20.15
N GLN A 218 8.45 -3.52 -19.74
CA GLN A 218 9.06 -2.49 -20.58
C GLN A 218 10.58 -2.61 -20.56
N VAL A 219 11.22 -2.68 -21.72
CA VAL A 219 12.68 -2.68 -21.84
C VAL A 219 13.21 -1.31 -22.20
N PHE A 220 14.42 -0.99 -21.74
CA PHE A 220 15.08 0.28 -22.02
C PHE A 220 15.65 0.34 -23.45
N LEU A 221 16.21 -0.78 -23.95
CA LEU A 221 16.79 -0.87 -25.29
C LEU A 221 15.94 -1.80 -26.16
N HIS A 222 15.65 -1.36 -27.38
CA HIS A 222 14.86 -2.14 -28.34
C HIS A 222 15.45 -3.53 -28.62
N LYS A 223 16.78 -3.67 -28.59
CA LYS A 223 17.47 -4.96 -28.81
C LYS A 223 17.08 -6.04 -27.78
N ASP A 224 16.64 -5.65 -26.59
CA ASP A 224 16.30 -6.59 -25.52
C ASP A 224 15.01 -7.37 -25.84
N LEU A 225 14.17 -6.87 -26.76
CA LEU A 225 13.01 -7.60 -27.29
C LEU A 225 13.42 -8.94 -27.91
N TRP A 226 14.62 -9.03 -28.49
CA TRP A 226 15.11 -10.26 -29.13
C TRP A 226 15.72 -11.25 -28.15
N THR A 227 15.92 -10.92 -26.88
CA THR A 227 16.47 -11.85 -25.89
C THR A 227 15.51 -12.13 -24.74
N LYS A 228 14.48 -11.29 -24.56
CA LYS A 228 13.51 -11.39 -23.48
C LYS A 228 12.08 -11.46 -24.03
N PRO A 229 11.43 -12.63 -24.03
CA PRO A 229 10.01 -12.72 -24.38
C PRO A 229 9.13 -12.05 -23.30
N GLY A 230 7.93 -11.59 -23.67
CA GLY A 230 7.02 -10.92 -22.75
C GLY A 230 7.38 -9.45 -22.51
N THR A 231 8.01 -8.79 -23.48
CA THR A 231 8.54 -7.42 -23.33
C THR A 231 8.02 -6.47 -24.41
N TYR A 232 8.12 -5.18 -24.13
CA TYR A 232 7.83 -4.12 -25.11
C TYR A 232 8.80 -2.93 -24.98
N TRP A 233 8.96 -2.20 -26.07
CA TRP A 233 9.76 -1.00 -26.21
C TRP A 233 8.95 0.07 -26.96
N ILE A 234 9.19 1.33 -26.62
CA ILE A 234 8.41 2.46 -27.09
C ILE A 234 9.36 3.40 -27.82
N GLU A 235 9.02 3.78 -29.06
CA GLU A 235 9.72 4.85 -29.77
C GLU A 235 9.52 6.22 -29.10
N ASP A 236 10.37 7.19 -29.43
CA ASP A 236 10.34 8.51 -28.79
C ASP A 236 9.06 9.31 -29.03
N ASP A 237 8.28 8.96 -30.06
CA ASP A 237 7.00 9.59 -30.34
C ASP A 237 5.87 9.12 -29.39
N GLY A 238 6.11 8.06 -28.62
CA GLY A 238 5.15 7.47 -27.69
C GLY A 238 3.96 6.80 -28.37
N LEU A 239 4.06 6.44 -29.66
CA LEU A 239 2.96 5.85 -30.43
C LEU A 239 3.39 4.57 -31.13
N ASN A 240 4.63 4.51 -31.60
CA ASN A 240 5.16 3.31 -32.22
C ASN A 240 5.70 2.36 -31.14
N ILE A 241 5.06 1.20 -31.02
CA ILE A 241 5.36 0.21 -29.99
C ILE A 241 5.88 -1.06 -30.64
N HIS A 242 7.03 -1.51 -30.18
CA HIS A 242 7.58 -2.82 -30.53
C HIS A 242 7.43 -3.78 -29.36
N PHE A 243 6.98 -5.00 -29.58
CA PHE A 243 6.72 -5.95 -28.49
C PHE A 243 6.94 -7.40 -28.91
N ARG A 244 7.30 -8.24 -27.94
CA ARG A 244 7.44 -9.68 -28.09
C ARG A 244 6.56 -10.40 -27.08
N LEU A 245 5.66 -11.25 -27.56
CA LEU A 245 4.79 -12.05 -26.69
C LEU A 245 5.57 -13.18 -26.01
N LYS A 246 5.08 -13.65 -24.85
CA LYS A 246 5.79 -14.62 -24.00
C LYS A 246 6.14 -15.93 -24.71
N ASN A 247 5.26 -16.40 -25.60
CA ASN A 247 5.45 -17.63 -26.39
C ASN A 247 5.70 -17.33 -27.88
N ASP A 248 6.10 -16.09 -28.20
CA ASP A 248 6.25 -15.62 -29.57
C ASP A 248 4.96 -15.72 -30.40
N ASP A 249 3.76 -15.79 -29.81
CA ASP A 249 2.50 -15.93 -30.55
C ASP A 249 2.20 -14.75 -31.50
N ALA A 250 1.17 -14.89 -32.34
CA ALA A 250 0.67 -13.79 -33.16
C ALA A 250 -0.29 -12.91 -32.32
N PRO A 251 -0.19 -11.57 -32.34
CA PRO A 251 -1.01 -10.70 -31.50
C PRO A 251 -2.51 -10.84 -31.77
N ALA A 252 -2.89 -11.23 -32.99
CA ALA A 252 -4.29 -11.46 -33.36
C ALA A 252 -4.97 -12.61 -32.59
N SER A 253 -4.23 -13.47 -31.88
CA SER A 253 -4.81 -14.49 -30.99
C SER A 253 -5.02 -14.04 -29.55
N HIS A 254 -4.74 -12.77 -29.24
CA HIS A 254 -4.77 -12.22 -27.88
C HIS A 254 -5.58 -10.92 -27.80
N VAL A 255 -6.00 -10.57 -26.59
CA VAL A 255 -6.53 -9.23 -26.29
C VAL A 255 -5.38 -8.35 -25.82
N LEU A 256 -5.04 -7.34 -26.61
CA LEU A 256 -4.04 -6.34 -26.23
C LEU A 256 -4.72 -5.10 -25.69
N GLU A 257 -4.21 -4.56 -24.59
CA GLU A 257 -4.69 -3.32 -23.98
C GLU A 257 -3.51 -2.41 -23.65
N PHE A 258 -3.68 -1.10 -23.83
CA PHE A 258 -2.65 -0.11 -23.50
C PHE A 258 -3.22 0.98 -22.62
N THR A 259 -2.43 1.51 -21.68
CA THR A 259 -2.89 2.59 -20.81
C THR A 259 -3.09 3.89 -21.60
N ALA A 260 -4.32 4.38 -21.61
CA ALA A 260 -4.71 5.60 -22.29
C ALA A 260 -4.86 6.79 -21.32
N ARG A 261 -4.87 6.51 -20.02
CA ARG A 261 -5.18 7.47 -18.95
C ARG A 261 -4.15 7.41 -17.84
N ASP A 262 -3.81 8.57 -17.28
CA ASP A 262 -2.96 8.71 -16.10
C ASP A 262 -3.78 8.71 -14.79
N GLN A 263 -5.09 8.94 -14.84
CA GLN A 263 -6.01 8.79 -13.70
C GLN A 263 -7.34 8.23 -14.17
N VAL A 264 -8.05 7.54 -13.27
CA VAL A 264 -9.39 6.99 -13.58
C VAL A 264 -10.48 7.54 -12.67
N PHE A 265 -10.13 8.07 -11.49
CA PHE A 265 -11.06 8.75 -10.60
C PHE A 265 -10.38 9.90 -9.86
N SER A 266 -10.78 11.14 -10.15
CA SER A 266 -10.26 12.33 -9.48
C SER A 266 -11.25 13.49 -9.68
N PRO A 267 -11.65 14.22 -8.63
CA PRO A 267 -12.65 15.27 -8.78
C PRO A 267 -12.14 16.38 -9.72
N ALA A 268 -13.08 16.98 -10.45
CA ALA A 268 -12.77 18.00 -11.45
C ALA A 268 -12.12 19.25 -10.85
N VAL A 269 -12.42 19.53 -9.58
CA VAL A 269 -11.92 20.67 -8.81
C VAL A 269 -11.27 20.19 -7.50
N PRO A 270 -10.18 20.85 -7.07
CA PRO A 270 -9.53 20.51 -5.81
C PRO A 270 -10.44 20.84 -4.61
N TYR A 271 -10.12 20.27 -3.44
CA TYR A 271 -10.85 20.48 -2.18
C TYR A 271 -12.29 19.97 -2.17
N THR A 272 -12.66 19.15 -3.16
CA THR A 272 -13.98 18.50 -3.20
C THR A 272 -14.15 17.61 -1.97
N ALA A 273 -15.24 17.80 -1.23
CA ALA A 273 -15.44 17.18 0.09
C ALA A 273 -16.61 16.17 0.12
N TYR A 274 -16.66 15.34 1.17
CA TYR A 274 -17.80 14.47 1.48
C TYR A 274 -18.22 13.54 0.33
N ILE A 275 -17.24 12.90 -0.31
CA ILE A 275 -17.46 11.87 -1.33
C ILE A 275 -17.23 10.48 -0.74
N ARG A 276 -18.11 9.54 -1.08
CA ARG A 276 -17.96 8.12 -0.79
C ARG A 276 -17.74 7.35 -2.09
N VAL A 277 -16.74 6.49 -2.11
CA VAL A 277 -16.41 5.59 -3.22
C VAL A 277 -16.38 4.17 -2.67
N LYS A 278 -17.27 3.30 -3.18
CA LYS A 278 -17.49 1.99 -2.59
C LYS A 278 -17.59 0.85 -3.59
N GLY A 279 -16.85 -0.22 -3.36
CA GLY A 279 -17.05 -1.51 -4.04
C GLY A 279 -16.52 -1.57 -5.47
N ILE A 280 -15.71 -0.60 -5.90
CA ILE A 280 -15.29 -0.43 -7.29
C ILE A 280 -13.86 -0.94 -7.48
N ARG A 281 -13.57 -1.56 -8.63
CA ARG A 281 -12.20 -1.89 -9.05
C ARG A 281 -11.67 -0.76 -9.95
N PHE A 282 -10.49 -0.25 -9.66
CA PHE A 282 -9.77 0.72 -10.47
C PHE A 282 -8.52 0.05 -11.02
N GLU A 283 -8.41 -0.06 -12.34
CA GLU A 283 -7.39 -0.91 -12.96
C GLU A 283 -6.58 -0.21 -14.04
N LYS A 284 -5.30 -0.63 -14.17
CA LYS A 284 -4.42 -0.39 -15.32
C LYS A 284 -4.28 1.10 -15.67
N VAL A 285 -3.53 1.83 -14.85
CA VAL A 285 -3.38 3.29 -14.97
C VAL A 285 -1.94 3.69 -15.27
N GLY A 286 -1.74 4.54 -16.28
CA GLY A 286 -0.43 5.02 -16.72
C GLY A 286 0.05 6.29 -16.02
N ASN A 287 -0.05 6.37 -14.68
CA ASN A 287 0.45 7.53 -13.91
C ASN A 287 1.97 7.54 -13.75
N GLY A 288 2.52 8.66 -13.27
CA GLY A 288 3.96 8.84 -13.08
C GLY A 288 4.39 8.87 -11.63
N PHE A 289 5.71 8.84 -11.45
CA PHE A 289 6.37 8.96 -10.15
C PHE A 289 5.89 10.21 -9.37
N PRO A 290 5.71 10.12 -8.04
CA PRO A 290 5.27 11.23 -7.20
C PRO A 290 6.20 12.45 -7.30
N GLY A 291 5.55 13.58 -7.59
CA GLY A 291 6.12 14.92 -7.77
C GLY A 291 4.99 15.90 -8.10
N GLU A 292 3.97 15.40 -8.78
CA GLU A 292 2.56 15.68 -8.51
C GLU A 292 1.93 14.33 -8.11
N GLN A 293 1.04 14.28 -7.12
CA GLN A 293 0.47 13.00 -6.66
C GLN A 293 -0.79 12.66 -7.46
N ARG A 294 -0.62 11.96 -8.58
CA ARG A 294 -1.73 11.53 -9.45
C ARG A 294 -1.99 10.04 -9.28
N GLY A 295 -2.84 9.68 -8.32
CA GLY A 295 -3.26 8.30 -8.10
C GLY A 295 -4.24 7.81 -9.17
N ALA A 296 -4.39 6.49 -9.27
CA ALA A 296 -5.51 5.89 -9.98
C ALA A 296 -6.85 6.42 -9.43
N LEU A 297 -6.93 6.51 -8.10
CA LEU A 297 -7.96 7.23 -7.36
C LEU A 297 -7.32 8.37 -6.55
N SER A 298 -7.75 9.60 -6.80
CA SER A 298 -7.26 10.80 -6.13
C SER A 298 -8.39 11.59 -5.47
N THR A 299 -8.14 12.10 -4.26
CA THR A 299 -9.06 13.04 -3.61
C THR A 299 -8.83 14.49 -4.04
N ASN A 300 -7.64 14.79 -4.58
CA ASN A 300 -7.25 16.13 -5.06
C ASN A 300 -7.46 17.21 -3.99
N CYS A 301 -6.74 17.09 -2.88
CA CYS A 301 -6.83 17.93 -1.68
C CYS A 301 -8.20 17.91 -1.00
N GLY A 302 -9.02 16.89 -1.26
CA GLY A 302 -10.36 16.77 -0.70
C GLY A 302 -10.35 16.63 0.82
N ASN A 303 -11.54 16.67 1.43
CA ASN A 303 -11.71 16.34 2.83
C ASN A 303 -12.96 15.50 3.08
N HIS A 304 -12.97 14.71 4.15
CA HIS A 304 -14.07 13.84 4.54
C HIS A 304 -14.49 12.85 3.44
N TRP A 305 -13.51 12.20 2.80
CA TRP A 305 -13.82 11.10 1.87
C TRP A 305 -13.93 9.78 2.61
N ILE A 306 -14.81 8.91 2.14
CA ILE A 306 -14.81 7.49 2.50
C ILE A 306 -14.44 6.68 1.26
N ILE A 307 -13.28 6.05 1.28
CA ILE A 307 -12.81 5.14 0.23
C ILE A 307 -12.84 3.74 0.84
N GLU A 308 -13.83 2.94 0.48
CA GLU A 308 -14.03 1.64 1.12
C GLU A 308 -14.43 0.49 0.20
N ASP A 309 -14.03 -0.72 0.57
CA ASP A 309 -14.39 -1.95 -0.14
C ASP A 309 -13.94 -1.93 -1.63
N ASN A 310 -12.96 -1.10 -2.00
CA ASN A 310 -12.48 -0.97 -3.38
C ASN A 310 -11.27 -1.87 -3.65
N GLN A 311 -10.96 -2.08 -4.92
CA GLN A 311 -9.71 -2.72 -5.33
C GLN A 311 -8.97 -1.78 -6.28
N ILE A 312 -7.67 -1.61 -6.04
CA ILE A 312 -6.76 -0.88 -6.92
C ILE A 312 -5.74 -1.89 -7.42
N HIS A 313 -5.58 -2.00 -8.73
CA HIS A 313 -4.72 -3.01 -9.34
C HIS A 313 -4.04 -2.47 -10.60
N TRP A 314 -2.73 -2.63 -10.70
CA TRP A 314 -1.91 -2.12 -11.80
C TRP A 314 -1.96 -0.60 -11.99
N ALA A 315 -1.34 0.14 -11.09
CA ALA A 315 -0.94 1.51 -11.38
C ALA A 315 0.54 1.53 -11.74
N ASN A 316 0.92 2.24 -12.81
CA ASN A 316 2.32 2.42 -13.15
C ASN A 316 3.09 2.95 -11.93
N SER A 317 2.53 3.87 -11.15
CA SER A 317 3.16 4.43 -9.95
C SER A 317 2.25 4.45 -8.71
N ILE A 318 1.17 5.25 -8.68
CA ILE A 318 0.41 5.56 -7.46
C ILE A 318 -0.97 4.90 -7.48
N GLY A 319 -1.30 4.11 -6.45
CA GLY A 319 -2.65 3.55 -6.30
C GLY A 319 -3.68 4.60 -5.89
N ILE A 320 -3.66 4.98 -4.61
CA ILE A 320 -4.54 5.99 -4.01
C ILE A 320 -3.73 7.22 -3.64
N ASP A 321 -4.26 8.40 -3.94
CA ASP A 321 -3.73 9.69 -3.50
C ASP A 321 -4.77 10.45 -2.64
N VAL A 322 -4.34 10.85 -1.45
CA VAL A 322 -5.11 11.70 -0.52
C VAL A 322 -4.48 13.09 -0.31
N GLY A 323 -3.54 13.47 -1.19
CA GLY A 323 -2.85 14.76 -1.21
C GLY A 323 -3.20 15.60 -2.44
N ASN A 324 -2.21 16.34 -2.96
CA ASN A 324 -2.37 17.26 -4.08
C ASN A 324 -1.99 16.61 -5.43
N VAL A 325 -2.92 16.60 -6.40
CA VAL A 325 -2.60 16.17 -7.77
C VAL A 325 -1.85 17.22 -8.59
N ASN A 326 -1.70 18.44 -8.06
CA ASN A 326 -0.95 19.52 -8.66
C ASN A 326 -0.33 20.39 -7.56
N PHE A 327 1.00 20.40 -7.48
CA PHE A 327 1.74 21.12 -6.43
C PHE A 327 1.81 22.63 -6.68
N GLN A 328 1.38 23.13 -7.83
CA GLN A 328 1.28 24.57 -8.11
C GLN A 328 -0.01 25.19 -7.57
N ASN A 329 -1.00 24.36 -7.22
CA ASN A 329 -2.31 24.82 -6.73
C ASN A 329 -2.35 24.79 -5.20
N TYR A 330 -1.78 25.81 -4.57
CA TYR A 330 -1.89 26.04 -3.14
C TYR A 330 -3.25 26.62 -2.80
N GLY A 331 -3.96 26.01 -1.86
CA GLY A 331 -5.20 26.53 -1.31
C GLY A 331 -5.12 26.56 0.21
N GLU A 332 -5.83 27.50 0.82
CA GLU A 332 -5.88 27.70 2.27
C GLU A 332 -6.90 26.78 2.96
N GLN A 333 -7.41 25.77 2.27
CA GLN A 333 -8.49 24.90 2.75
C GLN A 333 -7.95 23.59 3.33
N ALA A 334 -8.60 23.12 4.39
CA ALA A 334 -8.21 21.89 5.05
C ALA A 334 -8.46 20.65 4.17
N ALA A 335 -7.43 19.82 4.06
CA ALA A 335 -7.49 18.47 3.50
C ALA A 335 -7.46 17.42 4.63
N GLY A 336 -7.84 16.19 4.32
CA GLY A 336 -7.84 15.09 5.28
C GLY A 336 -9.23 14.76 5.85
N SER A 337 -9.25 14.28 7.09
CA SER A 337 -10.41 13.68 7.74
C SER A 337 -10.98 12.51 6.95
N HIS A 338 -10.15 11.85 6.13
CA HIS A 338 -10.57 10.74 5.29
C HIS A 338 -10.68 9.45 6.09
N ILE A 339 -11.49 8.52 5.58
CA ILE A 339 -11.55 7.13 6.03
C ILE A 339 -11.22 6.26 4.82
N ILE A 340 -10.09 5.56 4.89
CA ILE A 340 -9.65 4.62 3.87
C ILE A 340 -9.68 3.24 4.51
N ARG A 341 -10.67 2.42 4.14
CA ARG A 341 -10.86 1.13 4.80
C ARG A 341 -11.29 -0.03 3.93
N ARG A 342 -10.83 -1.25 4.26
CA ARG A 342 -11.23 -2.49 3.57
C ARG A 342 -10.97 -2.47 2.06
N ASN A 343 -9.94 -1.75 1.64
CA ASN A 343 -9.50 -1.75 0.24
C ASN A 343 -8.41 -2.80 0.03
N ILE A 344 -8.29 -3.29 -1.20
CA ILE A 344 -7.18 -4.15 -1.65
C ILE A 344 -6.37 -3.36 -2.67
N ILE A 345 -5.09 -3.08 -2.39
CA ILE A 345 -4.22 -2.25 -3.23
C ILE A 345 -3.01 -3.09 -3.64
N THR A 346 -2.90 -3.34 -4.94
CA THR A 346 -1.93 -4.27 -5.51
C THR A 346 -1.22 -3.72 -6.74
N ASP A 347 0.02 -4.15 -6.95
CA ASP A 347 0.80 -3.91 -8.17
C ASP A 347 0.97 -2.41 -8.51
N CYS A 348 1.10 -1.54 -7.51
CA CYS A 348 1.37 -0.11 -7.71
C CYS A 348 2.88 0.16 -7.67
N GLY A 349 3.41 0.79 -8.72
CA GLY A 349 4.86 0.81 -8.93
C GLY A 349 5.70 1.63 -7.95
N THR A 350 5.15 2.68 -7.35
CA THR A 350 5.85 3.51 -6.35
C THR A 350 5.18 3.42 -5.00
N THR A 351 3.86 3.58 -4.95
CA THR A 351 3.14 3.59 -3.67
C THR A 351 1.71 3.08 -3.82
N GLY A 352 1.27 2.33 -2.82
CA GLY A 352 -0.12 1.89 -2.74
C GLY A 352 -1.05 3.04 -2.36
N LEU A 353 -0.70 3.77 -1.31
CA LEU A 353 -1.39 4.99 -0.87
C LEU A 353 -0.39 6.08 -0.53
N CYS A 354 -0.58 7.27 -1.08
CA CYS A 354 0.20 8.44 -0.67
C CYS A 354 -0.63 9.68 -0.34
N GLY A 355 -0.02 10.62 0.38
CA GLY A 355 -0.62 11.93 0.63
C GLY A 355 0.41 12.98 1.06
N LEU A 356 0.49 14.07 0.30
CA LEU A 356 1.21 15.30 0.58
C LEU A 356 0.31 16.47 0.18
N VAL A 357 0.08 17.38 1.12
CA VAL A 357 -0.68 18.61 0.86
C VAL A 357 0.28 19.78 0.93
N VAL A 358 0.78 20.26 -0.20
CA VAL A 358 1.84 21.27 -0.19
C VAL A 358 1.33 22.56 0.45
N GLY A 359 2.06 23.04 1.47
CA GLY A 359 1.69 24.24 2.24
C GLY A 359 0.64 24.01 3.33
N TRP A 360 0.18 22.77 3.54
CA TRP A 360 -0.81 22.43 4.56
C TRP A 360 -0.55 21.04 5.17
N HIS A 361 -1.43 20.56 6.05
CA HIS A 361 -1.30 19.26 6.69
C HIS A 361 -2.44 18.30 6.29
N LEU A 362 -2.16 17.00 6.39
CA LEU A 362 -3.17 15.95 6.27
C LEU A 362 -3.69 15.60 7.67
N TYR A 363 -4.86 16.12 8.03
CA TYR A 363 -5.42 15.99 9.38
C TYR A 363 -6.32 14.78 9.55
N ASN A 364 -6.40 14.22 10.75
CA ASN A 364 -7.50 13.37 11.24
C ASN A 364 -7.88 12.20 10.31
N THR A 365 -6.94 11.67 9.52
CA THR A 365 -7.19 10.61 8.56
C THR A 365 -7.06 9.24 9.23
N LEU A 366 -8.04 8.37 8.95
CA LEU A 366 -8.07 6.98 9.38
C LEU A 366 -7.75 6.06 8.19
N ILE A 367 -6.73 5.22 8.35
CA ILE A 367 -6.38 4.16 7.41
C ILE A 367 -6.48 2.83 8.14
N GLU A 368 -7.51 2.05 7.83
CA GLU A 368 -7.78 0.80 8.55
C GLU A 368 -8.23 -0.38 7.71
N ASP A 369 -7.92 -1.60 8.14
CA ASP A 369 -8.44 -2.84 7.54
C ASP A 369 -8.12 -2.99 6.03
N ASN A 370 -7.08 -2.34 5.51
CA ASN A 370 -6.70 -2.46 4.10
C ASN A 370 -5.66 -3.57 3.91
N MET A 371 -5.62 -4.13 2.70
CA MET A 371 -4.55 -5.02 2.23
C MET A 371 -3.71 -4.28 1.21
N PHE A 372 -2.39 -4.25 1.41
CA PHE A 372 -1.40 -3.80 0.45
C PHE A 372 -0.48 -4.97 0.10
N GLU A 373 -0.37 -5.31 -1.17
CA GLU A 373 0.41 -6.45 -1.65
C GLU A 373 1.14 -6.12 -2.96
N ASP A 374 2.36 -6.61 -3.14
CA ASP A 374 3.13 -6.52 -4.41
C ASP A 374 3.30 -5.08 -4.93
N ASN A 375 3.38 -4.11 -4.01
CA ASN A 375 3.60 -2.69 -4.33
C ASN A 375 5.11 -2.36 -4.37
N CYS A 376 5.42 -1.18 -4.90
CA CYS A 376 6.78 -0.61 -5.02
C CYS A 376 7.69 -1.33 -6.03
N TRP A 377 7.14 -1.94 -7.08
CA TRP A 377 7.91 -2.71 -8.07
C TRP A 377 8.87 -1.89 -8.95
N GLN A 378 8.78 -0.54 -8.98
CA GLN A 378 9.66 0.28 -9.82
C GLN A 378 11.10 0.40 -9.31
N ASN A 379 11.40 -0.03 -8.09
CA ASN A 379 12.74 0.05 -7.49
C ASN A 379 13.34 1.48 -7.57
N THR A 380 12.64 2.38 -6.90
CA THR A 380 12.92 3.83 -6.89
C THR A 380 13.03 4.40 -5.48
N GLU A 381 13.18 3.55 -4.45
CA GLU A 381 13.20 3.97 -3.03
C GLU A 381 14.23 5.05 -2.69
N MET A 382 15.39 5.07 -3.36
CA MET A 382 16.41 6.11 -3.16
C MET A 382 15.98 7.52 -3.57
N LEU A 383 14.88 7.66 -4.30
CA LEU A 383 14.27 8.94 -4.59
C LEU A 383 13.40 9.45 -3.43
N GLY A 384 13.13 8.60 -2.45
CA GLY A 384 12.50 9.00 -1.21
C GLY A 384 10.99 8.85 -1.18
N GLU A 385 10.35 8.14 -2.12
CA GLU A 385 8.88 8.12 -2.21
C GLU A 385 8.23 6.72 -2.21
N ASN A 386 9.02 5.65 -2.16
CA ASN A 386 8.49 4.29 -2.31
C ASN A 386 8.06 3.70 -0.97
N ALA A 387 6.75 3.55 -0.77
CA ALA A 387 6.19 2.77 0.33
C ALA A 387 4.79 2.25 -0.01
N ALA A 388 4.36 1.15 0.61
CA ALA A 388 2.98 0.70 0.50
C ALA A 388 2.01 1.81 1.00
N ILE A 389 2.38 2.48 2.11
CA ILE A 389 1.73 3.71 2.59
C ILE A 389 2.79 4.80 2.79
N LYS A 390 2.70 5.94 2.10
CA LYS A 390 3.54 7.13 2.34
C LYS A 390 2.72 8.38 2.64
N MET A 391 2.84 8.98 3.83
CA MET A 391 2.16 10.27 4.11
C MET A 391 3.11 11.33 4.64
N HIS A 392 2.75 12.58 4.33
CA HIS A 392 3.46 13.77 4.75
C HIS A 392 2.59 14.66 5.61
N MET A 393 3.21 15.31 6.60
CA MET A 393 2.54 16.27 7.48
C MET A 393 1.27 15.66 8.08
N ALA A 394 1.36 14.40 8.54
CA ALA A 394 0.25 13.65 9.09
C ALA A 394 -0.02 14.09 10.53
N ILE A 395 -1.15 14.76 10.76
CA ILE A 395 -1.50 15.33 12.06
C ILE A 395 -2.76 14.67 12.60
N ASN A 396 -2.68 14.12 13.82
CA ASN A 396 -3.79 13.39 14.46
C ASN A 396 -4.30 12.19 13.65
N CYS A 397 -3.43 11.52 12.88
CA CYS A 397 -3.84 10.38 12.05
C CYS A 397 -3.77 9.06 12.80
N LEU A 398 -4.57 8.08 12.38
CA LEU A 398 -4.58 6.72 12.91
C LEU A 398 -4.44 5.71 11.77
N ILE A 399 -3.37 4.93 11.79
CA ILE A 399 -3.08 3.89 10.79
C ILE A 399 -3.06 2.55 11.50
N ARG A 400 -4.07 1.71 11.28
CA ARG A 400 -4.25 0.48 12.04
C ARG A 400 -4.81 -0.69 11.27
N HIS A 401 -4.57 -1.91 11.76
CA HIS A 401 -5.25 -3.11 11.25
C HIS A 401 -5.04 -3.36 9.74
N ASN A 402 -4.01 -2.74 9.15
CA ASN A 402 -3.66 -2.99 7.76
C ASN A 402 -2.74 -4.21 7.68
N ILE A 403 -2.89 -4.96 6.59
CA ILE A 403 -1.97 -6.02 6.21
C ILE A 403 -1.14 -5.52 5.04
N ILE A 404 0.17 -5.53 5.20
CA ILE A 404 1.13 -5.09 4.19
C ILE A 404 2.08 -6.25 3.95
N ARG A 405 2.14 -6.73 2.71
CA ARG A 405 3.00 -7.85 2.35
C ARG A 405 3.67 -7.68 1.00
N ASN A 406 4.78 -8.38 0.79
CA ASN A 406 5.51 -8.41 -0.47
C ASN A 406 5.77 -7.00 -1.03
N THR A 407 6.15 -6.05 -0.18
CA THR A 407 6.57 -4.73 -0.68
C THR A 407 7.98 -4.88 -1.24
N LEU A 408 8.17 -4.61 -2.53
CA LEU A 408 9.33 -5.13 -3.27
C LEU A 408 10.60 -4.29 -3.14
N HIS A 409 10.47 -2.97 -3.24
CA HIS A 409 11.58 -2.02 -3.19
C HIS A 409 11.11 -0.71 -2.55
N GLY A 410 10.67 -0.84 -1.29
CA GLY A 410 10.08 0.25 -0.56
C GLY A 410 9.74 -0.12 0.89
N VAL A 411 9.28 0.87 1.63
CA VAL A 411 8.90 0.75 3.04
C VAL A 411 7.47 0.20 3.15
N GLY A 412 7.15 -0.52 4.22
CA GLY A 412 5.75 -0.84 4.51
C GLY A 412 4.92 0.42 4.79
N ILE A 413 5.26 1.14 5.86
CA ILE A 413 4.61 2.42 6.23
C ILE A 413 5.67 3.50 6.41
N TRP A 414 5.58 4.58 5.65
CA TRP A 414 6.48 5.73 5.74
C TRP A 414 5.71 7.02 6.07
N LEU A 415 6.07 7.67 7.18
CA LEU A 415 5.58 8.99 7.54
C LEU A 415 6.73 10.02 7.49
N ASP A 416 6.67 10.95 6.55
CA ASP A 416 7.72 11.92 6.19
C ASP A 416 7.04 13.18 5.69
N TYR A 417 7.20 14.38 6.21
CA TYR A 417 7.91 14.91 7.37
C TYR A 417 6.89 15.64 8.26
N ASP A 418 7.33 16.18 9.40
CA ASP A 418 6.48 16.97 10.31
C ASP A 418 5.18 16.28 10.73
N ASN A 419 5.31 15.01 11.12
CA ASN A 419 4.20 14.24 11.64
C ASN A 419 4.03 14.55 13.13
N SER A 420 2.78 14.66 13.59
CA SER A 420 2.47 15.02 14.97
C SER A 420 1.20 14.35 15.46
N ASN A 421 1.26 13.81 16.68
CA ASN A 421 0.14 13.16 17.32
C ASN A 421 -0.49 12.04 16.45
N THR A 422 0.34 11.39 15.64
CA THR A 422 -0.07 10.30 14.74
C THR A 422 0.33 8.95 15.34
N ARG A 423 -0.53 7.94 15.14
CA ARG A 423 -0.38 6.60 15.69
C ARG A 423 -0.41 5.53 14.59
N VAL A 424 0.61 4.68 14.58
CA VAL A 424 0.70 3.48 13.73
C VAL A 424 0.58 2.27 14.62
N CYS A 425 -0.58 1.59 14.59
CA CYS A 425 -0.81 0.50 15.53
C CYS A 425 -1.49 -0.74 14.95
N ASN A 426 -1.14 -1.90 15.49
CA ASN A 426 -1.81 -3.17 15.15
C ASN A 426 -1.82 -3.47 13.64
N ASN A 427 -0.78 -3.08 12.91
CA ASN A 427 -0.57 -3.47 11.52
C ASN A 427 0.26 -4.75 11.45
N VAL A 428 0.06 -5.52 10.39
CA VAL A 428 0.80 -6.76 10.10
C VAL A 428 1.62 -6.51 8.85
N ILE A 429 2.94 -6.44 9.00
CA ILE A 429 3.88 -6.06 7.94
C ILE A 429 4.85 -7.21 7.76
N PHE A 430 4.87 -7.84 6.60
CA PHE A 430 5.78 -8.95 6.35
C PHE A 430 6.29 -9.02 4.92
N ASP A 431 7.44 -9.68 4.73
CA ASP A 431 8.10 -9.81 3.43
C ASP A 431 8.29 -8.45 2.75
N ILE A 432 8.99 -7.57 3.47
CA ILE A 432 9.50 -6.32 2.90
C ILE A 432 10.83 -6.67 2.26
N GLU A 433 10.84 -6.70 0.94
CA GLU A 433 11.98 -7.10 0.13
C GLU A 433 12.83 -5.86 -0.21
N GLU A 434 14.14 -6.09 -0.30
CA GLU A 434 15.13 -5.13 -0.84
C GLU A 434 14.88 -3.64 -0.47
N THR A 435 14.61 -3.35 0.80
CA THR A 435 14.46 -1.97 1.28
C THR A 435 15.80 -1.42 1.77
N ILE A 436 16.09 -0.16 1.44
CA ILE A 436 17.22 0.58 2.03
C ILE A 436 16.90 1.13 3.42
N ASN A 437 15.62 1.10 3.82
CA ASN A 437 15.11 1.65 5.08
C ASN A 437 14.58 0.53 5.99
N GLY A 438 13.26 0.35 6.11
CA GLY A 438 12.68 -0.64 7.02
C GLY A 438 11.20 -0.94 6.81
N GLY A 439 10.60 -1.69 7.73
CA GLY A 439 9.17 -2.04 7.68
C GLY A 439 8.24 -0.87 8.01
N ILE A 440 8.56 -0.12 9.07
CA ILE A 440 7.90 1.15 9.44
C ILE A 440 8.97 2.22 9.51
N PHE A 441 8.77 3.36 8.86
CA PHE A 441 9.72 4.47 8.81
C PHE A 441 9.07 5.81 9.20
N PHE A 442 9.65 6.48 10.19
CA PHE A 442 9.35 7.88 10.50
C PHE A 442 10.52 8.79 10.13
N GLU A 443 10.23 9.90 9.47
CA GLU A 443 11.24 10.86 9.06
C GLU A 443 10.91 12.29 9.52
N ALA A 444 11.94 13.05 9.89
CA ALA A 444 11.90 14.52 9.98
C ALA A 444 10.74 15.09 10.81
N SER A 445 10.46 14.47 11.95
CA SER A 445 9.28 14.77 12.77
C SER A 445 9.68 15.08 14.21
N LEU A 446 9.39 16.31 14.66
CA LEU A 446 9.81 16.79 15.99
C LEU A 446 8.84 16.44 17.11
N ASN A 447 7.58 16.25 16.75
CA ASN A 447 6.48 16.13 17.69
C ASN A 447 6.24 14.66 18.04
N LYS A 448 5.52 14.45 19.15
CA LYS A 448 5.27 13.11 19.67
C LYS A 448 4.42 12.28 18.72
N ASN A 449 4.90 11.07 18.41
CA ASN A 449 4.19 10.05 17.63
C ASN A 449 4.30 8.68 18.34
N LEU A 450 3.45 7.72 17.96
CA LEU A 450 3.37 6.41 18.61
C LEU A 450 3.33 5.27 17.58
N ILE A 451 4.16 4.25 17.80
CA ILE A 451 4.16 2.99 17.07
C ILE A 451 3.92 1.85 18.06
N ASP A 452 2.77 1.19 18.00
CA ASP A 452 2.44 0.14 18.96
C ASP A 452 1.63 -1.05 18.46
N GLY A 453 1.86 -2.23 19.03
CA GLY A 453 1.06 -3.41 18.72
C GLY A 453 1.25 -3.98 17.31
N ASN A 454 2.25 -3.51 16.55
CA ASN A 454 2.49 -4.00 15.20
C ASN A 454 3.27 -5.33 15.20
N VAL A 455 3.05 -6.12 14.16
CA VAL A 455 3.85 -7.30 13.83
C VAL A 455 4.68 -6.96 12.61
N VAL A 456 6.01 -7.02 12.73
CA VAL A 456 6.95 -6.82 11.63
C VAL A 456 7.76 -8.10 11.44
N TRP A 457 7.70 -8.70 10.26
CA TRP A 457 8.28 -10.01 9.99
C TRP A 457 9.03 -10.06 8.65
N GLY A 458 10.31 -10.44 8.64
CA GLY A 458 11.00 -10.68 7.36
C GLY A 458 11.25 -9.39 6.58
N VAL A 459 12.09 -8.50 7.12
CA VAL A 459 12.54 -7.30 6.40
C VAL A 459 13.93 -7.56 5.84
N LYS A 460 14.09 -7.46 4.52
CA LYS A 460 15.36 -7.70 3.82
C LYS A 460 15.97 -6.39 3.35
N SER A 461 17.30 -6.29 3.49
CA SER A 461 18.06 -5.12 3.05
C SER A 461 18.32 -5.19 1.55
N ALA A 462 18.28 -4.04 0.86
CA ALA A 462 18.72 -3.91 -0.53
C ALA A 462 20.25 -4.04 -0.72
N GLY A 463 21.03 -4.12 0.36
CA GLY A 463 22.49 -4.12 0.33
C GLY A 463 23.14 -2.77 -0.04
N ILE A 464 22.35 -1.80 -0.46
CA ILE A 464 22.72 -0.38 -0.60
C ILE A 464 22.19 0.30 0.66
N ALA A 465 23.10 0.60 1.59
CA ALA A 465 22.72 0.98 2.94
C ALA A 465 22.36 2.47 3.06
N ASP A 466 21.40 2.76 3.94
CA ASP A 466 21.41 3.99 4.72
C ASP A 466 22.69 4.06 5.59
N ASN A 467 22.77 4.97 6.57
CA ASN A 467 23.95 5.02 7.44
C ASN A 467 24.10 3.77 8.34
N GLU A 468 23.07 2.91 8.46
CA GLU A 468 23.00 1.85 9.47
C GLU A 468 22.84 0.42 8.91
N GLY A 469 22.73 0.27 7.59
CA GLY A 469 22.72 -1.01 6.85
C GLY A 469 21.42 -1.35 6.11
N GLY A 470 20.35 -0.57 6.30
CA GLY A 470 19.01 -0.82 5.78
C GLY A 470 18.36 -2.10 6.29
N GLY A 471 17.14 -2.38 5.83
CA GLY A 471 16.39 -3.58 6.20
C GLY A 471 15.96 -3.62 7.68
N HIS A 472 15.61 -2.48 8.27
CA HIS A 472 15.25 -2.34 9.67
C HIS A 472 13.81 -2.79 9.98
N GLY A 473 13.53 -3.23 11.20
CA GLY A 473 12.15 -3.53 11.61
C GLY A 473 11.31 -2.26 11.68
N ILE A 474 11.65 -1.40 12.64
CA ILE A 474 11.17 -0.03 12.74
C ILE A 474 12.38 0.89 12.59
N TYR A 475 12.30 1.79 11.63
CA TYR A 475 13.30 2.81 11.33
C TYR A 475 12.77 4.18 11.67
N GLU A 476 13.66 5.03 12.15
CA GLU A 476 13.43 6.44 12.29
C GLU A 476 14.71 7.15 11.87
N ARG A 477 14.53 8.28 11.17
CA ARG A 477 15.63 9.15 10.80
C ARG A 477 15.21 10.59 11.05
N ASN A 478 16.06 11.33 11.74
CA ASN A 478 15.86 12.76 11.92
C ASN A 478 14.54 13.14 12.67
N CYS A 479 14.17 12.46 13.74
CA CYS A 479 13.01 12.75 14.58
C CYS A 479 13.38 13.05 16.04
N ASP A 480 12.38 13.47 16.81
CA ASP A 480 12.40 13.49 18.27
C ASP A 480 11.08 12.89 18.80
N SER A 481 11.04 12.51 20.08
CA SER A 481 9.81 12.17 20.80
C SER A 481 8.99 11.00 20.23
N LEU A 482 9.61 10.07 19.50
CA LEU A 482 8.96 8.85 19.02
C LEU A 482 8.85 7.80 20.14
N THR A 483 7.64 7.28 20.35
CA THR A 483 7.42 6.16 21.27
C THR A 483 7.14 4.87 20.51
N ILE A 484 7.91 3.82 20.80
CA ILE A 484 7.80 2.49 20.19
C ILE A 484 7.54 1.49 21.31
N MET A 485 6.35 0.89 21.33
CA MET A 485 6.01 -0.07 22.36
C MET A 485 5.15 -1.23 21.91
N ASN A 486 5.23 -2.36 22.61
CA ASN A 486 4.31 -3.47 22.38
C ASN A 486 4.32 -4.05 20.97
N ASN A 487 5.44 -3.92 20.24
CA ASN A 487 5.59 -4.50 18.90
C ASN A 487 6.28 -5.86 18.97
N PHE A 488 6.00 -6.72 17.98
CA PHE A 488 6.74 -7.96 17.74
C PHE A 488 7.53 -7.80 16.44
N ILE A 489 8.85 -7.88 16.54
CA ILE A 489 9.75 -7.72 15.39
C ILE A 489 10.60 -8.98 15.27
N TRP A 490 10.49 -9.63 14.11
CA TRP A 490 11.18 -10.88 13.82
C TRP A 490 11.82 -10.84 12.44
N SER A 491 13.07 -11.30 12.32
CA SER A 491 13.73 -11.47 11.02
C SER A 491 13.93 -10.17 10.22
N ALA A 492 14.36 -9.09 10.87
CA ALA A 492 14.86 -7.89 10.17
C ALA A 492 16.36 -8.01 9.90
N ALA A 493 16.79 -7.81 8.66
CA ALA A 493 18.20 -7.90 8.25
C ALA A 493 19.08 -6.86 9.00
N GLY A 494 18.55 -5.66 9.22
CA GLY A 494 19.18 -4.59 9.98
C GLY A 494 18.86 -4.64 11.48
N THR A 495 18.83 -3.48 12.12
CA THR A 495 18.37 -3.32 13.51
C THR A 495 16.85 -3.54 13.64
N ALA A 496 16.41 -4.23 14.70
CA ALA A 496 14.98 -4.40 14.97
C ALA A 496 14.29 -3.04 15.22
N VAL A 497 14.90 -2.19 16.05
CA VAL A 497 14.49 -0.79 16.25
C VAL A 497 15.69 0.12 16.02
N CYS A 498 15.68 0.89 14.94
CA CYS A 498 16.76 1.78 14.53
C CYS A 498 16.31 3.24 14.62
N LEU A 499 16.70 3.95 15.68
CA LEU A 499 16.43 5.37 15.84
C LEU A 499 17.69 6.17 15.49
N ASP A 500 17.84 6.53 14.22
CA ASP A 500 19.01 7.24 13.70
C ASP A 500 18.82 8.77 13.83
N ARG A 501 19.73 9.43 14.55
CA ARG A 501 19.77 10.89 14.62
C ARG A 501 19.77 11.53 13.24
N GLY A 502 20.40 10.89 12.25
CA GLY A 502 20.50 11.36 10.88
C GLY A 502 21.37 12.61 10.74
N ASP A 503 21.00 13.49 9.81
CA ASP A 503 21.71 14.75 9.56
C ASP A 503 21.60 15.70 10.76
N ARG A 504 22.75 16.08 11.33
CA ARG A 504 22.87 16.94 12.51
C ARG A 504 22.55 18.41 12.24
N GLU A 505 22.52 18.81 10.96
CA GLU A 505 22.22 20.18 10.54
C GLU A 505 20.79 20.32 10.00
N ARG A 506 20.03 19.22 9.90
CA ARG A 506 18.65 19.25 9.41
C ARG A 506 17.78 20.09 10.34
N PHE A 507 17.26 21.17 9.78
CA PHE A 507 16.42 22.14 10.46
C PHE A 507 14.96 21.92 10.06
N VAL A 508 14.09 21.70 11.05
CA VAL A 508 12.65 21.48 10.87
C VAL A 508 11.91 22.39 11.84
N LEU A 509 10.85 23.06 11.38
CA LEU A 509 9.98 23.91 12.20
C LEU A 509 10.69 24.81 13.24
N GLY A 510 11.75 25.50 12.84
CA GLY A 510 12.39 26.50 13.71
C GLY A 510 13.51 25.97 14.62
N ARG A 511 13.88 24.68 14.55
CA ARG A 511 15.06 24.15 15.26
C ARG A 511 15.72 22.97 14.56
N ILE A 512 16.95 22.65 14.97
CA ILE A 512 17.59 21.40 14.59
C ILE A 512 16.91 20.21 15.29
N ILE A 513 16.94 19.07 14.60
CA ILE A 513 16.55 17.79 15.16
C ILE A 513 17.64 17.26 16.10
N THR A 514 17.24 16.62 17.20
CA THR A 514 18.19 16.19 18.24
C THR A 514 18.29 14.69 18.45
N GLY A 515 17.34 13.88 17.97
CA GLY A 515 17.29 12.45 18.27
C GLY A 515 17.00 12.18 19.76
N ARG A 516 16.13 12.99 20.38
CA ARG A 516 15.89 12.98 21.84
C ARG A 516 14.47 12.60 22.20
N LYS A 517 14.29 12.18 23.46
CA LYS A 517 13.00 11.84 24.07
C LYS A 517 12.30 10.66 23.40
N HIS A 518 13.04 9.83 22.70
CA HIS A 518 12.52 8.57 22.21
C HIS A 518 12.31 7.59 23.38
N THR A 519 11.33 6.72 23.23
CA THR A 519 11.03 5.66 24.20
C THR A 519 10.83 4.35 23.48
N VAL A 520 11.61 3.33 23.84
CA VAL A 520 11.48 1.97 23.30
C VAL A 520 11.19 1.01 24.43
N THR A 521 9.96 0.51 24.55
CA THR A 521 9.60 -0.33 25.70
C THR A 521 8.67 -1.47 25.36
N SER A 522 8.79 -2.58 26.09
CA SER A 522 7.80 -3.65 25.99
C SER A 522 7.71 -4.23 24.58
N ASN A 523 8.79 -4.32 23.82
CA ASN A 523 8.77 -4.98 22.51
C ASN A 523 9.35 -6.39 22.64
N ILE A 524 8.96 -7.28 21.72
CA ILE A 524 9.61 -8.59 21.55
C ILE A 524 10.43 -8.51 20.26
N LEU A 525 11.76 -8.59 20.39
CA LEU A 525 12.72 -8.35 19.32
C LEU A 525 13.62 -9.58 19.16
N ALA A 526 13.61 -10.23 18.01
CA ALA A 526 14.42 -11.43 17.80
C ALA A 526 14.74 -11.73 16.34
N ASN A 527 15.77 -12.56 16.14
CA ASN A 527 16.26 -12.98 14.83
C ASN A 527 16.61 -11.80 13.91
N CYS A 528 17.16 -10.71 14.46
CA CYS A 528 17.50 -9.51 13.69
C CYS A 528 19.01 -9.30 13.58
N GLY A 529 19.45 -8.40 12.70
CA GLY A 529 20.86 -7.99 12.61
C GLY A 529 21.39 -7.41 13.92
N LYS A 530 20.70 -6.39 14.42
CA LYS A 530 20.97 -5.69 15.70
C LYS A 530 19.66 -5.61 16.52
N ALA A 531 19.74 -5.32 17.80
CA ALA A 531 18.58 -5.21 18.69
C ALA A 531 17.97 -3.80 18.64
N ILE A 532 18.64 -2.83 19.26
CA ILE A 532 18.17 -1.45 19.41
C ILE A 532 19.34 -0.52 19.13
N LEU A 533 19.09 0.52 18.35
CA LEU A 533 19.97 1.67 18.22
C LEU A 533 19.24 2.91 18.73
N LEU A 534 19.89 3.65 19.64
CA LEU A 534 19.42 4.94 20.15
C LEU A 534 20.43 6.05 19.83
N PRO A 535 19.99 7.29 19.57
CA PRO A 535 20.89 8.40 19.26
C PRO A 535 21.83 8.77 20.40
N SER A 536 21.32 8.80 21.63
CA SER A 536 22.01 9.33 22.81
C SER A 536 21.37 8.87 24.13
N PRO A 537 22.01 9.12 25.29
CA PRO A 537 21.49 8.79 26.62
C PRO A 537 20.25 9.59 27.04
N ASP A 538 19.86 10.62 26.28
CA ASP A 538 18.64 11.41 26.51
C ASP A 538 17.35 10.67 26.12
N ASN A 539 17.46 9.39 25.75
CA ASN A 539 16.38 8.52 25.35
C ASN A 539 16.08 7.49 26.46
N TYR A 540 15.13 6.58 26.21
CA TYR A 540 14.76 5.60 27.22
C TYR A 540 14.42 4.24 26.60
N SER A 541 14.92 3.18 27.24
CA SER A 541 14.64 1.80 26.86
C SER A 541 14.44 0.92 28.09
N ASP A 542 13.33 0.19 28.17
CA ASP A 542 13.10 -0.78 29.26
C ASP A 542 12.01 -1.82 28.92
N LYS A 543 12.00 -2.96 29.63
CA LYS A 543 10.98 -4.02 29.55
C LYS A 543 10.91 -4.71 28.19
N ASN A 544 11.94 -4.65 27.36
CA ASN A 544 11.95 -5.35 26.09
C ASN A 544 12.40 -6.81 26.29
N ILE A 545 11.86 -7.72 25.48
CA ILE A 545 12.23 -9.14 25.46
C ILE A 545 13.08 -9.37 24.21
N PHE A 546 14.29 -9.88 24.42
CA PHE A 546 15.32 -10.02 23.40
C PHE A 546 15.56 -11.50 23.07
N GLY A 547 15.53 -11.86 21.79
CA GLY A 547 15.94 -13.15 21.28
C GLY A 547 17.37 -13.14 20.74
N SER A 548 17.58 -13.82 19.61
CA SER A 548 18.88 -13.88 18.94
C SER A 548 19.13 -12.66 18.04
N PHE A 549 20.41 -12.26 17.92
CA PHE A 549 20.89 -11.26 16.97
C PHE A 549 22.15 -11.76 16.27
N THR A 550 22.36 -11.40 15.01
CA THR A 550 23.54 -11.86 14.25
C THR A 550 24.80 -11.06 14.55
N ASN A 551 24.65 -9.80 14.96
CA ASN A 551 25.79 -8.91 15.20
C ASN A 551 26.21 -8.93 16.67
N GLN A 552 27.53 -8.95 16.91
CA GLN A 552 28.08 -8.64 18.23
C GLN A 552 27.82 -7.18 18.60
N GLY A 553 27.65 -6.90 19.89
CA GLY A 553 27.23 -5.58 20.37
C GLY A 553 25.93 -5.10 19.70
N PRO A 554 24.81 -5.81 19.87
CA PRO A 554 23.55 -5.53 19.17
C PRO A 554 22.81 -4.31 19.72
N PHE A 555 23.27 -3.73 20.83
CA PHE A 555 22.72 -2.51 21.41
C PHE A 555 23.67 -1.34 21.12
N ILE A 556 23.18 -0.28 20.50
CA ILE A 556 24.02 0.79 19.94
C ILE A 556 23.58 2.15 20.46
N ILE A 557 24.54 2.96 20.91
CA ILE A 557 24.34 4.38 21.21
C ILE A 557 25.18 5.18 20.21
N GLN A 558 24.56 6.01 19.36
CA GLN A 558 25.31 6.75 18.33
C GLN A 558 26.24 7.80 18.93
N GLU A 559 25.85 8.43 20.05
CA GLU A 559 26.68 9.36 20.82
C GLU A 559 26.63 8.92 22.29
N PRO A 560 27.70 8.32 22.84
CA PRO A 560 29.11 8.53 22.48
C PRO A 560 29.73 7.50 21.50
N ALA A 561 28.96 6.84 20.64
CA ALA A 561 29.40 5.84 19.65
C ALA A 561 29.82 4.50 20.30
N GLU A 562 28.92 3.94 21.10
CA GLU A 562 29.12 2.70 21.84
C GLU A 562 28.33 1.54 21.25
N ARG A 563 28.89 0.33 21.40
CA ARG A 563 28.24 -0.93 21.07
C ARG A 563 28.32 -1.87 22.26
N CYS A 564 27.17 -2.23 22.80
CA CYS A 564 27.03 -2.95 24.05
C CYS A 564 26.40 -4.33 23.84
N ASN A 565 26.74 -5.27 24.71
CA ASN A 565 25.85 -6.37 25.03
C ASN A 565 24.77 -5.90 26.04
N LEU A 566 23.78 -6.74 26.33
CA LEU A 566 22.68 -6.35 27.23
C LEU A 566 23.17 -5.94 28.64
N GLY A 567 24.16 -6.65 29.19
CA GLY A 567 24.68 -6.34 30.54
C GLY A 567 25.35 -4.97 30.62
N ALA A 568 26.18 -4.62 29.62
CA ALA A 568 26.79 -3.30 29.54
C ALA A 568 25.75 -2.20 29.28
N TRP A 569 24.73 -2.48 28.47
CA TRP A 569 23.61 -1.56 28.24
C TRP A 569 22.85 -1.24 29.52
N GLN A 570 22.64 -2.25 30.37
CA GLN A 570 22.04 -2.11 31.69
C GLN A 570 22.92 -1.32 32.65
N ASP A 571 24.21 -1.64 32.71
CA ASP A 571 25.17 -1.01 33.63
C ASP A 571 25.41 0.47 33.30
N PHE A 572 25.68 0.80 32.03
CA PHE A 572 26.11 2.14 31.64
C PHE A 572 24.95 3.15 31.60
N TYR A 573 23.75 2.69 31.24
CA TYR A 573 22.61 3.58 30.96
C TYR A 573 21.43 3.39 31.90
N ASN A 574 21.47 2.37 32.78
CA ASN A 574 20.35 2.03 33.66
C ASN A 574 19.06 1.76 32.86
N TRP A 575 19.21 1.22 31.64
CA TRP A 575 18.15 0.82 30.72
C TRP A 575 17.96 -0.68 30.76
N GLU A 576 16.80 -1.17 30.32
CA GLU A 576 16.48 -2.62 30.32
C GLU A 576 16.66 -3.32 31.68
N LEU A 577 16.48 -2.60 32.80
CA LEU A 577 16.53 -3.21 34.14
C LEU A 577 15.45 -4.28 34.34
N HIS A 578 14.34 -4.14 33.61
CA HIS A 578 13.24 -5.09 33.57
C HIS A 578 13.15 -5.79 32.20
N GLY A 579 14.12 -5.54 31.31
CA GLY A 579 14.26 -6.24 30.04
C GLY A 579 14.98 -7.58 30.21
N LYS A 580 14.79 -8.49 29.24
CA LYS A 580 15.35 -9.84 29.37
C LYS A 580 15.73 -10.46 28.04
N ALA A 581 16.91 -11.09 27.98
CA ALA A 581 17.31 -11.96 26.88
C ALA A 581 16.87 -13.42 27.15
N ILE A 582 16.13 -14.02 26.22
CA ILE A 582 15.60 -15.39 26.30
C ILE A 582 15.66 -16.10 24.94
N VAL A 583 15.37 -17.40 24.91
CA VAL A 583 15.20 -18.11 23.62
C VAL A 583 13.80 -17.84 23.10
N ILE A 584 13.70 -17.35 21.86
CA ILE A 584 12.43 -17.12 21.18
C ILE A 584 12.39 -17.99 19.93
N LYS A 585 11.27 -18.69 19.73
CA LYS A 585 10.96 -19.37 18.47
C LYS A 585 9.66 -18.81 17.94
N SER A 586 9.59 -18.59 16.64
CA SER A 586 8.37 -18.10 16.04
C SER A 586 8.14 -18.69 14.65
N LYS A 587 6.88 -18.77 14.24
CA LYS A 587 6.47 -19.16 12.89
C LYS A 587 5.23 -18.35 12.49
N LEU A 588 5.30 -17.70 11.33
CA LEU A 588 4.16 -17.10 10.66
C LEU A 588 3.66 -18.06 9.57
N ASN A 589 2.35 -18.27 9.49
CA ASN A 589 1.70 -18.79 8.30
C ASN A 589 1.09 -17.60 7.56
N GLU A 590 1.70 -17.19 6.44
CA GLU A 590 1.37 -15.97 5.71
C GLU A 590 -0.02 -16.00 5.05
N GLU A 591 -0.51 -17.18 4.65
CA GLU A 591 -1.82 -17.34 4.00
C GLU A 591 -2.97 -17.18 5.01
N SER A 592 -2.87 -17.93 6.11
CA SER A 592 -3.86 -17.89 7.20
C SER A 592 -3.67 -16.71 8.16
N LEU A 593 -2.50 -16.06 8.13
CA LEU A 593 -2.04 -15.03 9.07
C LEU A 593 -2.08 -15.50 10.53
N MET A 594 -1.67 -16.76 10.76
CA MET A 594 -1.52 -17.33 12.09
C MET A 594 -0.07 -17.21 12.55
N LEU A 595 0.16 -16.46 13.62
CA LEU A 595 1.47 -16.26 14.23
C LEU A 595 1.61 -17.09 15.50
N LYS A 596 2.57 -18.02 15.52
CA LYS A 596 2.92 -18.82 16.69
C LYS A 596 4.21 -18.31 17.30
N ILE A 597 4.19 -17.91 18.58
CA ILE A 597 5.36 -17.43 19.33
C ILE A 597 5.57 -18.33 20.55
N GLN A 598 6.82 -18.74 20.76
CA GLN A 598 7.29 -19.46 21.94
C GLN A 598 8.41 -18.66 22.61
N LEU A 599 8.23 -18.35 23.89
CA LEU A 599 9.21 -17.70 24.77
C LEU A 599 9.73 -18.74 25.76
N ILE A 600 11.05 -18.94 25.81
CA ILE A 600 11.70 -19.99 26.61
C ILE A 600 12.80 -19.37 27.48
N ASP A 601 12.61 -19.43 28.79
CA ASP A 601 13.48 -18.88 29.82
C ASP A 601 13.92 -19.98 30.80
N GLY A 602 15.06 -20.61 30.50
CA GLY A 602 15.51 -21.80 31.21
C GLY A 602 14.50 -22.95 31.09
N ILE A 603 13.85 -23.29 32.21
CA ILE A 603 12.80 -24.32 32.25
C ILE A 603 11.38 -23.77 32.05
N LYS A 604 11.19 -22.44 32.12
CA LYS A 604 9.89 -21.80 31.92
C LYS A 604 9.64 -21.64 30.42
N MET A 605 8.43 -21.92 29.97
CA MET A 605 8.01 -21.72 28.60
C MET A 605 6.60 -21.14 28.54
N LYS A 606 6.41 -20.15 27.66
CA LYS A 606 5.12 -19.59 27.33
C LYS A 606 4.93 -19.62 25.81
N GLU A 607 3.78 -20.09 25.37
CA GLU A 607 3.43 -20.18 23.95
C GLU A 607 2.10 -19.47 23.71
N LYS A 608 2.01 -18.76 22.59
CA LYS A 608 0.74 -18.23 22.09
C LYS A 608 0.67 -18.37 20.59
N THR A 609 -0.53 -18.69 20.11
CA THR A 609 -0.88 -18.65 18.69
C THR A 609 -1.90 -17.53 18.53
N ILE A 610 -1.62 -16.58 17.64
CA ILE A 610 -2.39 -15.35 17.45
C ILE A 610 -2.93 -15.38 16.02
N ASN A 611 -4.23 -15.16 15.86
CA ASN A 611 -4.83 -14.97 14.54
C ASN A 611 -4.74 -13.50 14.17
N LEU A 612 -3.80 -13.11 13.31
CA LEU A 612 -3.56 -11.71 13.00
C LEU A 612 -4.66 -11.06 12.13
N LYS A 613 -5.64 -11.84 11.63
CA LYS A 613 -6.86 -11.29 10.97
C LYS A 613 -7.97 -10.95 11.96
N ALA A 614 -8.02 -11.62 13.12
CA ALA A 614 -9.11 -11.50 14.09
C ALA A 614 -8.66 -10.85 15.40
N ASP A 615 -7.44 -11.16 15.83
CA ASP A 615 -6.78 -10.74 17.06
C ASP A 615 -5.61 -9.82 16.71
N PHE A 616 -5.92 -8.60 16.27
CA PHE A 616 -4.91 -7.64 15.82
C PHE A 616 -3.98 -7.11 16.93
N SER A 617 -4.24 -7.44 18.20
CA SER A 617 -3.49 -6.88 19.33
C SER A 617 -2.46 -7.86 19.88
N ILE A 618 -1.23 -7.82 19.35
CA ILE A 618 -0.09 -8.50 20.00
C ILE A 618 0.25 -7.87 21.35
N LYS A 619 -0.19 -6.62 21.57
CA LYS A 619 -0.02 -5.89 22.82
C LYS A 619 -0.46 -6.72 24.03
N GLN A 620 -1.60 -7.41 23.95
CA GLN A 620 -2.05 -8.26 25.06
C GLN A 620 -1.04 -9.36 25.37
N PHE A 621 -0.50 -10.03 24.34
CA PHE A 621 0.51 -11.05 24.54
C PHE A 621 1.80 -10.49 25.11
N VAL A 622 2.27 -9.35 24.58
CA VAL A 622 3.42 -8.65 25.12
C VAL A 622 3.20 -8.30 26.60
N ASP A 623 2.06 -7.73 26.95
CA ASP A 623 1.74 -7.33 28.31
C ASP A 623 1.71 -8.54 29.25
N GLU A 624 1.13 -9.66 28.81
CA GLU A 624 1.16 -10.94 29.51
C GLU A 624 2.58 -11.48 29.74
N CYS A 625 3.58 -11.04 28.98
CA CYS A 625 4.97 -11.51 29.12
C CYS A 625 5.84 -10.58 29.98
N LYS A 626 5.27 -9.50 30.53
CA LYS A 626 5.97 -8.56 31.43
C LYS A 626 6.11 -9.09 32.86
N ASP A 627 5.15 -9.91 33.29
CA ASP A 627 5.13 -10.62 34.57
C ASP A 627 5.78 -12.01 34.43
#